data_AF-X1JK60-F1
#
_entry.id   AF-X1JK60-F1
#
_cell.length_a   1.000
_cell.length_b   1.000
_cell.length_c   1.000
_cell.angle_alpha   90.00
_cell.angle_beta   90.00
_cell.angle_gamma   90.00
#
_symmetry.space_group_name_H-M   'P 1'
#
loop_
_entity.id
_entity.type
_entity.pdbx_description
1 polymer ?
#
loop_
_entity_poly.entity_id
_entity_poly.type
_entity_poly.pdbx_seq_one_letter_code
_entity_poly.pdbx_strand_id
1 'polypeptide(L)'
;VMGYSGSDDFDIGPFLEELKDLNSLIWIEHIQNDNLEIFKVNNTENSITNKIERMLNEFAAQGQFDAYLVKANTASFVFEILKPILLNAPCDISPHESELQTPNFDQWIIKKEAYSGIKEYIKWAFAFKIFYLLGDLDAYDRCVKKGYELVKKTKDEKWKASFLHNLGNIYKRTGELKKAQNYFDESGKLYDKLQDYDGLAIYYSTLGMNLYEKGKREIQ
;
A
#
# COMPACT_ATOMS: atom_id res chain seq x y z
N VAL A 1 -1.11 -15.64 21.83
CA VAL A 1 -1.47 -15.42 20.41
C VAL A 1 -2.01 -14.01 20.30
N MET A 2 -1.31 -13.13 19.60
CA MET A 2 -1.86 -11.81 19.26
C MET A 2 -2.03 -11.77 17.74
N GLY A 3 -3.26 -11.61 17.28
CA GLY A 3 -3.56 -11.32 15.89
C GLY A 3 -3.86 -9.84 15.78
N TYR A 4 -3.00 -9.08 15.12
CA TYR A 4 -3.26 -7.69 14.82
C TYR A 4 -3.22 -7.51 13.30
N SER A 5 -4.40 -7.31 12.72
CA SER A 5 -4.56 -6.94 11.31
C SER A 5 -4.76 -5.44 11.25
N GLY A 6 -3.66 -4.72 11.40
CA GLY A 6 -3.58 -3.28 11.28
C GLY A 6 -2.12 -2.92 11.10
N SER A 7 -1.80 -2.11 10.11
CA SER A 7 -0.43 -1.66 9.83
C SER A 7 0.18 -0.77 10.93
N ASP A 8 -0.59 -0.47 11.97
CA ASP A 8 -0.25 0.44 13.07
C ASP A 8 0.25 -0.36 14.27
N ASP A 9 1.47 -0.88 14.16
CA ASP A 9 2.19 -1.55 15.25
C ASP A 9 2.59 -0.60 16.40
N PHE A 10 2.27 0.69 16.27
CA PHE A 10 2.68 1.76 17.18
C PHE A 10 2.22 1.51 18.63
N ASP A 11 1.04 0.92 18.81
CA ASP A 11 0.45 0.74 20.13
C ASP A 11 0.84 -0.59 20.80
N ILE A 12 1.21 -1.61 20.01
CA ILE A 12 1.40 -2.97 20.55
C ILE A 12 2.86 -3.28 20.87
N GLY A 13 3.81 -2.67 20.14
CA GLY A 13 5.22 -2.91 20.36
C GLY A 13 5.71 -2.54 21.76
N PRO A 14 5.49 -1.29 22.23
CA PRO A 14 5.85 -0.90 23.59
C PRO A 14 5.14 -1.74 24.67
N PHE A 15 3.90 -2.17 24.43
CA PHE A 15 3.18 -3.05 25.36
C PHE A 15 3.83 -4.42 25.48
N LEU A 16 4.28 -5.02 24.37
CA LEU A 16 4.97 -6.31 24.38
C LEU A 16 6.27 -6.26 25.20
N GLU A 17 6.99 -5.12 25.18
CA GLU A 17 8.21 -4.92 25.98
C GLU A 17 7.95 -4.81 27.49
N GLU A 18 6.74 -4.42 27.90
CA GLU A 18 6.36 -4.36 29.32
C GLU A 18 5.97 -5.74 29.91
N LEU A 19 5.72 -6.75 29.06
CA LEU A 19 5.31 -8.08 29.48
C LEU A 19 6.50 -8.95 29.93
N LYS A 20 6.97 -8.74 31.16
CA LYS A 20 8.14 -9.40 31.75
C LYS A 20 8.10 -10.94 31.80
N ASP A 21 6.90 -11.53 31.80
CA ASP A 21 6.69 -12.98 31.89
C ASP A 21 6.24 -13.59 30.55
N LEU A 22 6.42 -12.87 29.44
CA LEU A 22 6.10 -13.38 28.11
C LEU A 22 7.11 -14.46 27.72
N ASN A 23 6.65 -15.70 27.54
CA ASN A 23 7.50 -16.84 27.17
C ASN A 23 7.48 -17.15 25.67
N SER A 24 6.38 -16.84 24.99
CA SER A 24 6.21 -17.10 23.56
C SER A 24 5.25 -16.11 22.91
N LEU A 25 5.62 -15.61 21.74
CA LEU A 25 4.79 -14.75 20.91
C LEU A 25 4.44 -15.47 19.61
N ILE A 26 3.14 -15.56 19.31
CA ILE A 26 2.64 -16.00 18.01
C ILE A 26 1.94 -14.81 17.39
N TRP A 27 2.52 -14.27 16.33
CA TRP A 27 2.02 -13.15 15.54
C TRP A 27 1.34 -13.68 14.28
N ILE A 28 0.10 -13.29 14.03
CA ILE A 28 -0.67 -13.74 12.86
C ILE A 28 -0.79 -12.58 11.87
N GLU A 29 -0.17 -12.73 10.70
CA GLU A 29 -0.31 -11.83 9.55
C GLU A 29 -1.38 -12.38 8.60
N HIS A 30 -2.41 -11.58 8.34
CA HIS A 30 -3.45 -11.96 7.39
C HIS A 30 -2.90 -11.98 5.96
N ILE A 31 -3.05 -13.11 5.29
CA ILE A 31 -2.87 -13.21 3.83
C ILE A 31 -4.17 -13.64 3.16
N GLN A 32 -4.37 -13.20 1.92
CA GLN A 32 -5.62 -13.42 1.19
C GLN A 32 -5.78 -14.87 0.72
N ASN A 33 -4.69 -15.62 0.56
CA ASN A 33 -4.74 -17.02 0.14
C ASN A 33 -4.83 -17.95 1.36
N ASP A 34 -5.27 -19.19 1.15
CA ASP A 34 -5.40 -20.19 2.22
C ASP A 34 -4.09 -20.94 2.52
N ASN A 35 -2.94 -20.42 2.04
CA ASN A 35 -1.66 -21.03 2.35
C ASN A 35 -1.29 -20.72 3.81
N LEU A 36 -0.89 -21.73 4.56
CA LEU A 36 -0.37 -21.56 5.91
C LEU A 36 1.16 -21.59 5.87
N GLU A 37 1.79 -20.48 6.23
CA GLU A 37 3.23 -20.39 6.39
C GLU A 37 3.58 -20.02 7.83
N ILE A 38 4.50 -20.77 8.44
CA ILE A 38 4.93 -20.55 9.82
C ILE A 38 6.43 -20.37 9.83
N PHE A 39 6.88 -19.23 10.36
CA PHE A 39 8.29 -18.87 10.47
C PHE A 39 8.65 -18.73 11.93
N LYS A 40 9.67 -19.44 12.38
CA LYS A 40 10.34 -19.10 13.63
C LYS A 40 11.26 -17.91 13.36
N VAL A 41 11.09 -16.85 14.14
CA VAL A 41 11.89 -15.64 14.02
C VAL A 41 13.28 -15.96 14.56
N ASN A 42 14.25 -16.12 13.66
CA ASN A 42 15.64 -16.37 13.97
C ASN A 42 16.42 -15.08 13.73
N ASN A 43 17.33 -14.75 14.66
CA ASN A 43 18.16 -13.55 14.74
C ASN A 43 19.16 -13.35 13.57
N THR A 44 18.77 -13.67 12.34
CA THR A 44 19.63 -13.66 11.16
C THR A 44 19.23 -12.52 10.23
N GLU A 45 20.08 -11.49 10.18
CA GLU A 45 19.91 -10.20 9.50
C GLU A 45 19.67 -10.27 7.97
N ASN A 46 19.73 -11.43 7.33
CA ASN A 46 20.02 -11.52 5.89
C ASN A 46 18.84 -11.53 4.91
N SER A 47 17.59 -11.26 5.32
CA SER A 47 16.49 -11.07 4.33
C SER A 47 15.29 -10.25 4.83
N ILE A 48 15.47 -9.33 5.75
CA ILE A 48 14.35 -8.58 6.33
C ILE A 48 13.88 -7.50 5.33
N THR A 49 12.76 -7.75 4.66
CA THR A 49 12.12 -6.79 3.75
C THR A 49 10.80 -6.24 4.30
N ASN A 50 10.13 -6.97 5.19
CA ASN A 50 8.83 -6.60 5.77
C ASN A 50 8.99 -5.93 7.15
N LYS A 51 8.20 -4.88 7.41
CA LYS A 51 8.16 -4.11 8.68
C LYS A 51 7.86 -5.01 9.88
N ILE A 52 6.92 -5.96 9.73
CA ILE A 52 6.52 -6.91 10.78
C ILE A 52 7.68 -7.85 11.13
N GLU A 53 8.36 -8.40 10.12
CA GLU A 53 9.52 -9.28 10.32
C GLU A 53 10.65 -8.55 11.05
N ARG A 54 10.87 -7.27 10.75
CA ARG A 54 11.85 -6.44 11.48
C ARG A 54 11.47 -6.28 12.95
N MET A 55 10.23 -5.88 13.22
CA MET A 55 9.74 -5.67 14.59
C MET A 55 9.80 -6.97 15.42
N LEU A 56 9.37 -8.10 14.86
CA LEU A 56 9.44 -9.38 15.57
C LEU A 56 10.89 -9.82 15.82
N ASN A 57 11.81 -9.56 14.89
CA ASN A 57 13.24 -9.79 15.10
C ASN A 57 13.79 -8.89 16.21
N GLU A 58 13.43 -7.60 16.26
CA GLU A 58 13.83 -6.69 17.33
C GLU A 58 13.38 -7.21 18.70
N PHE A 59 12.13 -7.69 18.82
CA PHE A 59 11.65 -8.30 20.05
C PHE A 59 12.37 -9.61 20.42
N ALA A 60 12.58 -10.50 19.44
CA ALA A 60 13.30 -11.75 19.66
C ALA A 60 14.77 -11.50 20.06
N ALA A 61 15.42 -10.48 19.48
CA ALA A 61 16.80 -10.11 19.75
C ALA A 61 17.02 -9.59 21.19
N GLN A 62 16.01 -8.92 21.76
CA GLN A 62 16.03 -8.52 23.17
C GLN A 62 15.97 -9.71 24.15
N GLY A 63 15.74 -10.93 23.64
CA GLY A 63 16.06 -12.19 24.32
C GLY A 63 15.04 -12.69 25.33
N GLN A 64 13.78 -12.23 25.28
CA GLN A 64 12.80 -12.55 26.32
C GLN A 64 11.79 -13.65 25.96
N PHE A 65 11.64 -14.03 24.68
CA PHE A 65 10.69 -15.09 24.28
C PHE A 65 10.95 -15.66 22.88
N ASP A 66 10.44 -16.87 22.63
CA ASP A 66 10.35 -17.43 21.29
C ASP A 66 9.26 -16.70 20.48
N ALA A 67 9.60 -16.15 19.32
CA ALA A 67 8.66 -15.48 18.42
C ALA A 67 8.40 -16.28 17.13
N TYR A 68 7.13 -16.37 16.75
CA TYR A 68 6.65 -17.05 15.55
C TYR A 68 5.77 -16.10 14.72
N LEU A 69 6.08 -15.99 13.42
CA LEU A 69 5.22 -15.32 12.44
C LEU A 69 4.42 -16.38 11.69
N VAL A 70 3.10 -16.27 11.76
CA VAL A 70 2.16 -17.12 11.04
C VAL A 70 1.50 -16.27 9.97
N LYS A 71 1.78 -16.56 8.70
CA LYS A 71 1.07 -15.97 7.57
C LYS A 71 -0.05 -16.93 7.18
N ALA A 72 -1.29 -16.50 7.33
CA ALA A 72 -2.45 -17.33 7.03
C ALA A 72 -3.68 -16.48 6.72
N ASN A 73 -4.63 -17.03 5.97
CA ASN A 73 -5.99 -16.50 5.98
C ASN A 73 -6.52 -16.59 7.42
N THR A 74 -6.70 -15.42 8.05
CA THR A 74 -7.08 -15.35 9.47
C THR A 74 -8.40 -16.06 9.77
N ALA A 75 -9.36 -16.05 8.84
CA ALA A 75 -10.61 -16.77 9.03
C ALA A 75 -10.34 -18.28 9.06
N SER A 76 -9.71 -18.82 8.00
CA SER A 76 -9.36 -20.25 7.89
C SER A 76 -8.53 -20.71 9.09
N PHE A 77 -7.51 -19.94 9.48
CA PHE A 77 -6.65 -20.23 10.64
C PHE A 77 -7.42 -20.27 11.96
N VAL A 78 -8.32 -19.31 12.20
CA VAL A 78 -9.15 -19.30 13.41
C VAL A 78 -10.08 -20.50 13.45
N PHE A 79 -10.74 -20.84 12.33
CA PHE A 79 -11.73 -21.91 12.29
C PHE A 79 -11.14 -23.31 12.31
N GLU A 80 -10.08 -23.54 11.56
CA GLU A 80 -9.50 -24.88 11.38
C GLU A 80 -8.51 -25.23 12.48
N ILE A 81 -7.75 -24.24 12.98
CA ILE A 81 -6.63 -24.49 13.91
C ILE A 81 -6.93 -23.96 15.32
N LEU A 82 -7.31 -22.69 15.46
CA LEU A 82 -7.46 -22.11 16.81
C LEU A 82 -8.75 -22.54 17.52
N LYS A 83 -9.85 -22.74 16.80
CA LYS A 83 -11.15 -23.14 17.35
C LYS A 83 -11.04 -24.38 18.27
N PRO A 84 -10.47 -25.53 17.85
CA PRO A 84 -10.36 -26.69 18.72
C PRO A 84 -9.39 -26.49 19.91
N ILE A 85 -8.47 -25.53 19.83
CA ILE A 85 -7.44 -25.28 20.86
C ILE A 85 -7.93 -24.29 21.92
N LEU A 86 -8.58 -23.20 21.50
CA LEU A 86 -8.95 -22.06 22.34
C LEU A 86 -10.41 -22.09 22.80
N LEU A 87 -11.31 -22.65 21.99
CA LEU A 87 -12.75 -22.65 22.25
C LEU A 87 -13.20 -24.05 22.68
N ASN A 88 -13.10 -24.34 23.98
CA ASN A 88 -13.60 -25.58 24.60
C ASN A 88 -15.14 -25.72 24.62
N ALA A 89 -15.87 -24.94 23.82
CA ALA A 89 -17.33 -24.95 23.75
C ALA A 89 -17.79 -25.08 22.29
N PRO A 90 -18.97 -25.67 22.02
CA PRO A 90 -19.57 -25.66 20.70
C PRO A 90 -19.95 -24.23 20.33
N CYS A 91 -18.97 -23.49 19.80
CA CYS A 91 -19.19 -22.20 19.22
C CYS A 91 -19.64 -22.43 17.78
N ASP A 92 -20.91 -22.17 17.50
CA ASP A 92 -21.47 -22.16 16.15
C ASP A 92 -21.05 -20.88 15.43
N ILE A 93 -19.75 -20.60 15.47
CA ILE A 93 -19.11 -19.66 14.59
C ILE A 93 -18.79 -20.50 13.36
N SER A 94 -19.67 -20.43 12.37
CA SER A 94 -19.30 -20.69 10.99
C SER A 94 -18.57 -19.44 10.51
N PRO A 95 -17.50 -19.54 9.69
CA PRO A 95 -17.15 -18.40 8.87
C PRO A 95 -18.44 -18.05 8.14
N HIS A 96 -19.02 -16.88 8.42
CA HIS A 96 -19.89 -16.31 7.41
C HIS A 96 -18.98 -16.29 6.19
N GLU A 97 -19.34 -17.05 5.15
CA GLU A 97 -18.89 -16.77 3.79
C GLU A 97 -19.38 -15.35 3.51
N SER A 98 -18.65 -14.39 4.04
CA SER A 98 -18.90 -13.01 3.81
C SER A 98 -18.34 -12.85 2.40
N GLU A 99 -19.20 -13.07 1.42
CA GLU A 99 -19.06 -12.53 0.07
C GLU A 99 -18.97 -10.99 0.07
N LEU A 100 -18.94 -10.35 1.25
CA LEU A 100 -18.43 -9.00 1.43
C LEU A 100 -16.96 -8.98 0.98
N GLN A 101 -16.77 -8.88 -0.33
CA GLN A 101 -15.61 -8.22 -0.90
C GLN A 101 -15.59 -6.83 -0.27
N THR A 102 -14.85 -6.66 0.83
CA THR A 102 -14.54 -5.34 1.36
C THR A 102 -13.88 -4.60 0.22
N PRO A 103 -14.55 -3.59 -0.37
CA PRO A 103 -14.01 -2.91 -1.52
C PRO A 103 -12.69 -2.28 -1.10
N ASN A 104 -11.65 -2.41 -1.91
CA ASN A 104 -10.40 -1.68 -1.71
C ASN A 104 -10.72 -0.19 -1.54
N PHE A 105 -9.85 0.56 -0.86
CA PHE A 105 -10.12 1.97 -0.55
C PHE A 105 -10.52 2.80 -1.78
N ASP A 106 -9.92 2.53 -2.95
CA ASP A 106 -10.31 3.13 -4.24
C ASP A 106 -11.73 2.77 -4.67
N GLN A 107 -12.17 1.53 -4.48
CA GLN A 107 -13.54 1.13 -4.79
C GLN A 107 -14.55 1.67 -3.75
N TRP A 108 -14.15 1.71 -2.48
CA TRP A 108 -14.97 2.22 -1.39
C TRP A 108 -15.26 3.70 -1.56
N ILE A 109 -14.22 4.52 -1.81
CA ILE A 109 -14.38 5.98 -1.93
C ILE A 109 -15.28 6.36 -3.11
N ILE A 110 -15.27 5.55 -4.17
CA ILE A 110 -16.11 5.74 -5.35
C ILE A 110 -17.59 5.53 -5.01
N LYS A 111 -17.91 4.46 -4.28
CA LYS A 111 -19.28 4.07 -3.91
C LYS A 111 -19.84 4.82 -2.70
N LYS A 112 -19.01 5.49 -1.89
CA LYS A 112 -19.44 6.15 -0.66
C LYS A 112 -20.33 7.36 -0.96
N GLU A 113 -21.56 7.32 -0.44
CA GLU A 113 -22.61 8.34 -0.65
C GLU A 113 -22.19 9.74 -0.19
N ALA A 114 -21.39 9.83 0.88
CA ALA A 114 -20.83 11.10 1.38
C ALA A 114 -20.02 11.86 0.30
N TYR A 115 -19.54 11.18 -0.74
CA TYR A 115 -18.78 11.77 -1.85
C TYR A 115 -19.56 11.80 -3.16
N SER A 116 -20.88 11.61 -3.15
CA SER A 116 -21.72 11.58 -4.37
C SER A 116 -21.60 12.86 -5.23
N GLY A 117 -21.38 14.02 -4.62
CA GLY A 117 -21.18 15.30 -5.32
C GLY A 117 -19.79 15.49 -5.95
N ILE A 118 -18.83 14.58 -5.69
CA ILE A 118 -17.48 14.68 -6.22
C ILE A 118 -17.40 13.87 -7.52
N LYS A 119 -16.84 14.48 -8.57
CA LYS A 119 -16.63 13.80 -9.85
C LYS A 119 -15.73 12.57 -9.68
N GLU A 120 -16.06 11.48 -10.36
CA GLU A 120 -15.41 10.19 -10.13
C GLU A 120 -13.90 10.21 -10.32
N TYR A 121 -13.38 10.86 -11.37
CA TYR A 121 -11.94 10.99 -11.59
C TYR A 121 -11.23 11.77 -10.47
N ILE A 122 -11.91 12.66 -9.75
CA ILE A 122 -11.33 13.37 -8.59
C ILE A 122 -11.20 12.40 -7.40
N LYS A 123 -12.17 11.49 -7.23
CA LYS A 123 -12.08 10.43 -6.21
C LYS A 123 -10.90 9.49 -6.48
N TRP A 124 -10.72 9.08 -7.75
CA TRP A 124 -9.53 8.33 -8.18
C TRP A 124 -8.23 9.11 -7.95
N ALA A 125 -8.28 10.44 -8.11
CA ALA A 125 -7.13 11.28 -7.85
C ALA A 125 -6.72 11.30 -6.37
N PHE A 126 -7.72 11.38 -5.48
CA PHE A 126 -7.50 11.28 -4.05
C PHE A 126 -6.94 9.91 -3.65
N ALA A 127 -7.52 8.83 -4.20
CA ALA A 127 -7.07 7.47 -3.94
C ALA A 127 -5.61 7.25 -4.34
N PHE A 128 -5.20 7.64 -5.56
CA PHE A 128 -3.80 7.47 -5.95
C PHE A 128 -2.86 8.26 -5.04
N LYS A 129 -3.26 9.44 -4.56
CA LYS A 129 -2.41 10.29 -3.71
C LYS A 129 -2.13 9.61 -2.38
N ILE A 130 -3.14 8.97 -1.80
CA ILE A 130 -3.01 8.16 -0.58
C ILE A 130 -2.11 6.96 -0.84
N PHE A 131 -2.37 6.17 -1.89
CA PHE A 131 -1.58 4.98 -2.17
C PHE A 131 -0.11 5.29 -2.49
N TYR A 132 0.15 6.41 -3.17
CA TYR A 132 1.51 6.90 -3.37
C TYR A 132 2.22 7.19 -2.05
N LEU A 133 1.55 7.85 -1.10
CA LEU A 133 2.11 8.15 0.22
C LEU A 133 2.31 6.88 1.07
N LEU A 134 1.44 5.89 0.93
CA LEU A 134 1.55 4.60 1.62
C LEU A 134 2.56 3.64 0.98
N GLY A 135 3.10 3.98 -0.20
CA GLY A 135 4.02 3.10 -0.93
C GLY A 135 3.34 1.90 -1.61
N ASP A 136 2.01 1.83 -1.64
CA ASP A 136 1.27 0.83 -2.43
C ASP A 136 1.26 1.25 -3.90
N LEU A 137 2.34 0.88 -4.59
CA LEU A 137 2.58 1.27 -5.98
C LEU A 137 1.62 0.59 -6.97
N ASP A 138 1.11 -0.59 -6.64
CA ASP A 138 0.16 -1.31 -7.48
C ASP A 138 -1.22 -0.64 -7.42
N ALA A 139 -1.68 -0.26 -6.23
CA ALA A 139 -2.92 0.50 -6.08
C ALA A 139 -2.81 1.90 -6.68
N TYR A 140 -1.67 2.58 -6.50
CA TYR A 140 -1.38 3.84 -7.16
C TYR A 140 -1.53 3.72 -8.69
N ASP A 141 -0.91 2.71 -9.30
CA ASP A 141 -0.96 2.51 -10.75
C ASP A 141 -2.37 2.28 -11.28
N ARG A 142 -3.14 1.43 -10.60
CA ARG A 142 -4.54 1.16 -10.94
C ARG A 142 -5.35 2.45 -10.88
N CYS A 143 -5.19 3.24 -9.81
CA CYS A 143 -5.96 4.47 -9.61
C CYS A 143 -5.64 5.54 -10.66
N VAL A 144 -4.35 5.77 -10.95
CA VAL A 144 -3.94 6.73 -11.97
C VAL A 144 -4.49 6.36 -13.35
N LYS A 145 -4.37 5.08 -13.74
CA LYS A 145 -4.87 4.59 -15.04
C LYS A 145 -6.39 4.73 -15.15
N LYS A 146 -7.14 4.32 -14.11
CA LYS A 146 -8.61 4.45 -14.08
C LYS A 146 -9.07 5.91 -14.11
N GLY A 147 -8.48 6.76 -13.27
CA GLY A 147 -8.80 8.19 -13.25
C GLY A 147 -8.48 8.89 -14.58
N TYR A 148 -7.38 8.51 -15.25
CA TYR A 148 -7.03 9.04 -16.56
C TYR A 148 -8.07 8.67 -17.64
N GLU A 149 -8.51 7.41 -17.70
CA GLU A 149 -9.52 6.96 -18.66
C GLU A 149 -10.86 7.69 -18.51
N LEU A 150 -11.20 8.08 -17.28
CA LEU A 150 -12.38 8.88 -16.99
C LEU A 150 -12.16 10.35 -17.40
N VAL A 151 -11.09 10.99 -16.94
CA VAL A 151 -10.86 12.42 -17.19
C VAL A 151 -10.64 12.72 -18.69
N LYS A 152 -10.08 11.78 -19.45
CA LYS A 152 -9.87 11.88 -20.90
C LYS A 152 -11.17 12.12 -21.68
N LYS A 153 -12.31 11.68 -21.13
CA LYS A 153 -13.65 11.85 -21.73
C LYS A 153 -14.32 13.17 -21.31
N THR A 154 -13.61 14.00 -20.55
CA THR A 154 -14.11 15.28 -20.03
C THR A 154 -13.34 16.46 -20.61
N LYS A 155 -13.85 17.68 -20.39
CA LYS A 155 -13.15 18.93 -20.72
C LYS A 155 -12.24 19.44 -19.59
N ASP A 156 -12.02 18.65 -18.54
CA ASP A 156 -11.25 19.05 -17.37
C ASP A 156 -9.75 18.89 -17.63
N GLU A 157 -9.17 19.88 -18.31
CA GLU A 157 -7.77 19.86 -18.73
C GLU A 157 -6.79 19.90 -17.55
N LYS A 158 -7.18 20.53 -16.43
CA LYS A 158 -6.34 20.59 -15.21
C LYS A 158 -6.15 19.19 -14.62
N TRP A 159 -7.25 18.46 -14.40
CA TRP A 159 -7.13 17.09 -13.89
C TRP A 159 -6.48 16.16 -14.93
N LYS A 160 -6.74 16.36 -16.22
CA LYS A 160 -6.04 15.63 -17.28
C LYS A 160 -4.53 15.81 -17.20
N ALA A 161 -4.05 17.04 -17.02
CA ALA A 161 -2.62 17.34 -16.84
C ALA A 161 -2.06 16.61 -15.61
N SER A 162 -2.77 16.63 -14.48
CA SER A 162 -2.37 15.91 -13.26
C SER A 162 -2.25 14.40 -13.48
N PHE A 163 -3.23 13.77 -14.14
CA PHE A 163 -3.16 12.33 -14.43
C PHE A 163 -2.04 11.99 -15.41
N LEU A 164 -1.81 12.81 -16.44
CA LEU A 164 -0.67 12.65 -17.37
C LEU A 164 0.67 12.71 -16.64
N HIS A 165 0.85 13.67 -15.73
CA HIS A 165 2.06 13.74 -14.90
C HIS A 165 2.28 12.44 -14.11
N ASN A 166 1.23 11.94 -13.47
CA ASN A 166 1.31 10.71 -12.68
C ASN A 166 1.55 9.46 -13.54
N LEU A 167 1.01 9.39 -14.77
CA LEU A 167 1.37 8.36 -15.75
C LEU A 167 2.86 8.43 -16.11
N GLY A 168 3.42 9.63 -16.24
CA GLY A 168 4.86 9.85 -16.40
C GLY A 168 5.66 9.22 -15.26
N ASN A 169 5.23 9.42 -14.01
CA ASN A 169 5.87 8.81 -12.84
C ASN A 169 5.81 7.27 -12.86
N ILE A 170 4.69 6.70 -13.31
CA ILE A 170 4.53 5.24 -13.48
C ILE A 170 5.57 4.71 -14.47
N TYR A 171 5.62 5.30 -15.67
CA TYR A 171 6.54 4.85 -16.71
C TYR A 171 8.01 5.13 -16.38
N LYS A 172 8.29 6.16 -15.59
CA LYS A 172 9.65 6.42 -15.07
C LYS A 172 10.08 5.27 -14.16
N ARG A 173 9.20 4.83 -13.26
CA ARG A 173 9.46 3.74 -12.33
C ARG A 173 9.61 2.39 -13.01
N THR A 174 8.88 2.13 -14.10
CA THR A 174 9.02 0.89 -14.89
C THR A 174 10.19 0.92 -15.89
N GLY A 175 10.98 1.99 -15.93
CA GLY A 175 12.15 2.13 -16.80
C GLY A 175 11.83 2.56 -18.25
N GLU A 176 10.56 2.79 -18.58
CA GLU A 176 10.12 3.29 -19.90
C GLU A 176 10.34 4.82 -20.01
N LEU A 177 11.59 5.27 -19.86
CA LEU A 177 11.94 6.70 -19.70
C LEU A 177 11.46 7.60 -20.85
N LYS A 178 11.51 7.12 -22.10
CA LYS A 178 11.00 7.88 -23.26
C LYS A 178 9.49 8.14 -23.15
N LYS A 179 8.75 7.12 -22.73
CA LYS A 179 7.31 7.19 -22.58
C LYS A 179 6.93 8.07 -21.38
N ALA A 180 7.68 7.96 -20.29
CA ALA A 180 7.57 8.86 -19.15
C ALA A 180 7.72 10.33 -19.57
N GLN A 181 8.77 10.64 -20.34
CA GLN A 181 9.02 12.00 -20.82
C GLN A 181 7.87 12.55 -21.68
N ASN A 182 7.33 11.74 -22.60
CA ASN A 182 6.18 12.15 -23.41
C ASN A 182 4.98 12.55 -22.54
N TYR A 183 4.66 11.75 -21.51
CA TYR A 183 3.57 12.07 -20.59
C TYR A 183 3.83 13.33 -19.75
N PHE A 184 5.07 13.54 -19.30
CA PHE A 184 5.44 14.77 -18.61
C PHE A 184 5.30 16.00 -19.52
N ASP A 185 5.74 15.91 -20.78
CA ASP A 185 5.65 17.02 -21.73
C ASP A 185 4.20 17.33 -22.13
N GLU A 186 3.36 16.30 -22.30
CA GLU A 186 1.92 16.50 -22.51
C GLU A 186 1.25 17.19 -21.31
N SER A 187 1.64 16.81 -20.08
CA SER A 187 1.19 17.46 -18.86
C SER A 187 1.64 18.92 -18.77
N GLY A 188 2.92 19.19 -19.02
CA GLY A 188 3.50 20.54 -19.01
C GLY A 188 2.81 21.48 -20.01
N LYS A 189 2.55 21.01 -21.23
CA LYS A 189 1.80 21.78 -22.26
C LYS A 189 0.40 22.17 -21.80
N LEU A 190 -0.29 21.28 -21.07
CA LEU A 190 -1.61 21.59 -20.53
C LEU A 190 -1.53 22.59 -19.38
N TYR A 191 -0.57 22.42 -18.45
CA TYR A 191 -0.38 23.40 -17.37
C TYR A 191 -0.04 24.79 -17.90
N ASP A 192 0.82 24.86 -18.92
CA ASP A 192 1.16 26.12 -19.60
C ASP A 192 -0.08 26.78 -20.23
N LYS A 193 -0.85 26.01 -21.01
CA LYS A 193 -2.11 26.49 -21.62
C LYS A 193 -3.10 27.02 -20.57
N LEU A 194 -3.14 26.40 -19.40
CA LEU A 194 -4.05 26.75 -18.30
C LEU A 194 -3.51 27.86 -17.39
N GLN A 195 -2.26 28.32 -17.61
CA GLN A 195 -1.55 29.20 -16.69
C GLN A 195 -1.51 28.65 -15.25
N ASP A 196 -1.43 27.33 -15.11
CA ASP A 196 -1.33 26.64 -13.82
C ASP A 196 0.14 26.61 -13.38
N TYR A 197 0.56 27.66 -12.66
CA TYR A 197 1.94 27.83 -12.22
C TYR A 197 2.40 26.73 -11.25
N ASP A 198 1.49 26.18 -10.43
CA ASP A 198 1.80 25.06 -9.53
C ASP A 198 2.11 23.80 -10.35
N GLY A 199 1.28 23.52 -11.36
CA GLY A 199 1.50 22.42 -12.30
C GLY A 199 2.80 22.58 -13.11
N LEU A 200 3.12 23.80 -13.54
CA LEU A 200 4.38 24.11 -14.21
C LEU A 200 5.59 23.91 -13.30
N ALA A 201 5.52 24.32 -12.03
CA ALA A 201 6.60 24.10 -11.08
C ALA A 201 6.90 22.61 -10.90
N ILE A 202 5.86 21.76 -10.83
CA ILE A 202 5.98 20.30 -10.79
C ILE A 202 6.65 19.76 -12.07
N TYR A 203 6.22 20.24 -13.25
CA TYR A 203 6.81 19.86 -14.52
C TYR A 203 8.29 20.23 -14.61
N TYR A 204 8.66 21.47 -14.31
CA TYR A 204 10.06 21.92 -14.36
C TYR A 204 10.94 21.21 -13.33
N SER A 205 10.42 20.91 -12.15
CA SER A 205 11.14 20.09 -11.16
C SER A 205 11.45 18.70 -11.71
N THR A 206 10.50 18.10 -12.45
CA THR A 206 10.68 16.79 -13.09
C THR A 206 11.70 16.84 -14.21
N LEU A 207 11.68 17.88 -15.05
CA LEU A 207 12.70 18.10 -16.08
C LEU A 207 14.09 18.25 -15.47
N GLY A 208 14.21 19.05 -14.40
CA GLY A 208 15.48 19.26 -13.70
C GLY A 208 16.07 17.95 -13.16
N MET A 209 15.25 17.12 -12.53
CA MET A 209 15.68 15.78 -12.08
C MET A 209 16.12 14.89 -13.23
N ASN A 210 15.35 14.85 -14.34
CA ASN A 210 15.70 14.02 -15.49
C ASN A 210 17.02 14.46 -16.15
N LEU A 211 17.28 15.77 -16.24
CA LEU A 211 18.54 16.30 -16.77
C LEU A 211 19.72 15.98 -15.85
N TYR A 212 19.51 16.13 -14.54
CA TYR A 212 20.52 15.78 -13.54
C TYR A 212 20.90 14.29 -13.59
N GLU A 213 19.91 13.40 -13.71
CA GLU A 213 20.15 11.96 -13.86
C GLU A 213 20.91 11.61 -15.14
N LYS A 214 20.60 12.27 -16.27
CA LYS A 214 21.34 12.09 -17.52
C LYS A 214 22.79 12.55 -17.39
N GLY A 215 23.02 13.75 -16.83
CA GLY A 215 24.36 14.27 -16.62
C GLY A 215 25.23 13.36 -15.74
N LYS A 216 24.65 12.71 -14.72
CA LYS A 216 25.35 11.70 -13.92
C LYS A 216 25.79 10.47 -14.72
N ARG A 217 24.95 10.00 -15.64
CA ARG A 217 25.25 8.82 -16.48
C ARG A 217 26.30 9.10 -17.54
N GLU A 218 26.42 10.35 -17.99
CA GLU A 218 27.43 10.76 -18.98
C GLU A 218 28.83 10.94 -18.36
N ILE A 219 28.92 11.02 -17.03
CA ILE A 219 30.18 11.18 -16.28
C ILE A 219 30.75 9.83 -15.78
N GLN A 220 29.99 8.74 -15.87
CA GLN A 220 30.43 7.37 -15.52
C GLN A 220 30.91 6.60 -16.76
#